data_AF-X1N404-F1
#
_entry.id   AF-X1N404-F1
#
_cell.length_a   1.000
_cell.length_b   1.000
_cell.length_c   1.000
_cell.angle_alpha   90.00
_cell.angle_beta   90.00
_cell.angle_gamma   90.00
#
_symmetry.space_group_name_H-M   'P 1'
#
loop_
_entity.id
_entity.type
_entity.pdbx_description
1 polymer ?
#
loop_
_entity_poly.entity_id
_entity_poly.type
_entity_poly.pdbx_seq_one_letter_code
_entity_poly.pdbx_strand_id
1 'polypeptide(L)'
;MSADEYSLKESAEAIGQLRPVILSKDGWVVDGIHRIRADPEWRTERHESIDTEEKKWIARAHANLARRTVGREEKREIINNLAKIYEEQGLIVARESIAVNGRSYLKNEITEAVIGALKGAIGI
;
A
#
# COMPACT_ATOMS: atom_id res chain seq x y z
N MET A 1 27.28 -8.76 -8.37
CA MET A 1 26.76 -7.41 -8.63
C MET A 1 25.25 -7.48 -8.44
N SER A 2 24.69 -6.86 -7.40
CA SER A 2 23.23 -6.79 -7.20
C SER A 2 22.59 -5.84 -8.20
N ALA A 3 21.34 -6.10 -8.55
CA ALA A 3 20.67 -5.59 -9.74
C ALA A 3 20.30 -4.09 -9.77
N ASP A 4 20.44 -3.29 -8.70
CA ASP A 4 19.71 -2.03 -8.62
C ASP A 4 20.49 -0.86 -7.97
N GLU A 5 21.62 -0.46 -8.54
CA GLU A 5 22.08 0.94 -8.42
C GLU A 5 21.74 1.68 -9.72
N TYR A 6 20.44 1.82 -9.99
CA TYR A 6 19.99 2.88 -10.88
C TYR A 6 20.21 4.19 -10.12
N SER A 7 21.19 4.99 -10.54
CA SER A 7 21.39 6.32 -9.98
C SER A 7 20.19 7.18 -10.34
N LEU A 8 19.22 7.29 -9.41
CA LEU A 8 18.03 8.13 -9.57
C LEU A 8 18.41 9.56 -9.94
N LYS A 9 19.54 10.03 -9.41
CA LYS A 9 20.11 11.34 -9.71
C LYS A 9 20.56 11.44 -11.17
N GLU A 10 21.37 10.52 -11.67
CA GLU A 10 21.82 10.52 -13.08
C GLU A 10 20.63 10.39 -14.04
N SER A 11 19.65 9.56 -13.71
CA SER A 11 18.43 9.44 -14.51
C SER A 11 17.63 10.76 -14.52
N ALA A 12 17.53 11.46 -13.38
CA ALA A 12 16.85 12.75 -13.32
C ALA A 12 17.61 13.84 -14.09
N GLU A 13 18.95 13.85 -14.05
CA GLU A 13 19.78 14.79 -14.81
C GLU A 13 19.67 14.55 -16.33
N ALA A 14 19.63 13.29 -16.76
CA ALA A 14 19.60 12.94 -18.18
C ALA A 14 18.24 13.19 -18.85
N ILE A 15 17.13 12.84 -18.18
CA ILE A 15 15.79 12.82 -18.78
C ILE A 15 14.69 13.45 -17.90
N GLY A 16 15.06 14.03 -16.76
CA GLY A 16 14.11 14.61 -15.82
C GLY A 16 13.43 13.60 -14.90
N GLN A 17 12.61 14.11 -13.98
CA GLN A 17 11.91 13.33 -12.97
C GLN A 17 10.59 12.74 -13.52
N LEU A 18 10.70 11.64 -14.27
CA LEU A 18 9.57 10.98 -14.94
C LEU A 18 8.40 10.67 -14.01
N ARG A 19 8.68 10.20 -12.80
CA ARG A 19 7.66 9.83 -11.81
C ARG A 19 7.74 10.74 -10.59
N PRO A 20 6.63 11.40 -10.19
CA PRO A 20 6.60 12.21 -8.98
C PRO A 20 6.51 11.32 -7.73
N VAL A 21 6.92 11.89 -6.60
CA VAL A 21 6.60 11.37 -5.28
C VAL A 21 5.11 11.60 -5.04
N ILE A 22 4.40 10.57 -4.62
CA ILE A 22 2.96 10.66 -4.37
C ILE A 22 2.74 10.98 -2.91
N LEU A 23 2.01 12.06 -2.63
CA LEU A 23 1.63 12.50 -1.29
C LEU A 23 0.11 12.38 -1.11
N SER A 24 -0.28 12.03 0.11
CA SER A 24 -1.67 12.16 0.57
C SER A 24 -2.02 13.60 0.91
N LYS A 25 -3.30 13.87 1.20
CA LYS A 25 -3.83 15.20 1.51
C LYS A 25 -3.03 15.93 2.59
N ASP A 26 -2.63 15.23 3.65
CA ASP A 26 -1.88 15.82 4.76
C ASP A 26 -0.34 15.77 4.58
N GLY A 27 0.14 15.23 3.46
CA GLY A 27 1.55 15.20 3.11
C GLY A 27 2.25 13.89 3.48
N TRP A 28 1.54 12.88 3.97
CA TRP A 28 2.13 11.55 4.13
C TRP A 28 2.55 10.97 2.77
N VAL A 29 3.77 10.46 2.68
CA VAL A 29 4.37 9.90 1.46
C VAL A 29 3.72 8.56 1.15
N VAL A 30 2.98 8.46 0.06
CA VAL A 30 2.34 7.23 -0.39
C VAL A 30 3.32 6.34 -1.16
N ASP A 31 4.04 6.92 -2.13
CA ASP A 31 5.05 6.27 -2.97
C ASP A 31 6.22 7.22 -3.25
N GLY A 32 7.41 6.66 -3.44
CA GLY A 32 8.60 7.41 -3.85
C GLY A 32 9.54 7.81 -2.73
N ILE A 33 9.52 7.11 -1.59
CA ILE A 33 10.44 7.40 -0.48
C ILE A 33 11.92 7.39 -0.91
N HIS A 34 12.31 6.51 -1.83
CA HIS A 34 13.68 6.47 -2.36
C HIS A 34 14.03 7.70 -3.20
N ARG A 35 13.04 8.30 -3.89
CA ARG A 35 13.21 9.54 -4.66
C ARG A 35 13.42 10.74 -3.75
N ILE A 36 12.61 10.87 -2.69
CA ILE A 36 12.82 11.88 -1.63
C ILE A 36 14.20 11.75 -1.00
N ARG A 37 14.65 10.51 -0.72
CA ARG A 37 15.97 10.27 -0.10
C ARG A 37 17.12 10.61 -1.04
N ALA A 38 16.93 10.45 -2.34
CA ALA A 38 17.93 10.81 -3.35
C ALA A 38 18.01 12.33 -3.57
N ASP A 39 16.85 13.00 -3.56
CA ASP A 39 16.72 14.45 -3.69
C ASP A 39 15.49 14.93 -2.90
N PRO A 40 15.66 15.72 -1.82
CA PRO A 40 14.55 16.28 -1.07
C PRO A 40 13.64 17.21 -1.90
N GLU A 41 14.13 17.77 -3.01
CA GLU A 41 13.37 18.63 -3.91
C GLU A 41 12.71 17.86 -5.06
N TRP A 42 12.69 16.52 -5.01
CA TRP A 42 12.04 15.69 -6.02
C TRP A 42 10.57 16.08 -6.19
N ARG A 43 10.12 16.24 -7.45
CA ARG A 43 8.76 16.61 -7.84
C ARG A 43 7.74 15.77 -7.09
N THR A 44 6.79 16.45 -6.43
CA THR A 44 5.72 15.83 -5.67
C THR A 44 4.37 16.04 -6.36
N GLU A 45 3.45 15.10 -6.14
CA GLU A 45 2.05 15.21 -6.53
C GLU A 45 1.18 14.86 -5.32
N ARG A 46 0.31 15.79 -4.91
CA ARG A 46 -0.58 15.62 -3.77
C ARG A 46 -1.97 15.22 -4.27
N HIS A 47 -2.50 14.14 -3.71
CA HIS A 47 -3.87 13.71 -3.98
C HIS A 47 -4.80 14.05 -2.81
N GLU A 48 -5.65 15.04 -3.03
CA GLU A 48 -6.66 15.50 -2.06
C GLU A 48 -7.68 14.42 -1.67
N SER A 49 -7.86 13.41 -2.52
CA SER A 49 -8.77 12.28 -2.26
C SER A 49 -8.23 11.28 -1.24
N ILE A 50 -6.91 11.28 -0.97
CA ILE A 50 -6.25 10.43 0.03
C ILE A 50 -6.24 11.18 1.36
N ASP A 51 -7.39 11.20 2.02
CA ASP A 51 -7.69 12.06 3.18
C ASP A 51 -7.96 11.28 4.47
N THR A 52 -7.83 9.95 4.45
CA THR A 52 -7.94 9.08 5.64
C THR A 52 -6.75 8.15 5.74
N GLU A 53 -6.45 7.66 6.95
CA GLU A 53 -5.42 6.64 7.16
C GLU A 53 -5.68 5.39 6.32
N GLU A 54 -6.94 4.96 6.22
CA GLU A 54 -7.34 3.82 5.39
C GLU A 54 -6.95 4.04 3.92
N LYS A 55 -7.29 5.20 3.35
CA LYS A 55 -6.96 5.52 1.96
C LYS A 55 -5.46 5.64 1.72
N LYS A 56 -4.67 6.09 2.72
CA LYS A 56 -3.20 6.12 2.62
C LYS A 56 -2.64 4.72 2.42
N TRP A 57 -3.10 3.75 3.22
CA TRP A 57 -2.64 2.36 3.11
C TRP A 57 -3.14 1.67 1.83
N ILE A 58 -4.38 1.91 1.42
CA ILE A 58 -4.91 1.43 0.15
C ILE A 58 -4.10 1.99 -1.03
N ALA A 59 -3.86 3.30 -1.06
CA ALA A 59 -3.10 3.94 -2.14
C ALA A 59 -1.66 3.42 -2.21
N ARG A 60 -1.01 3.23 -1.05
CA ARG A 60 0.34 2.62 -0.98
C ARG A 60 0.30 1.19 -1.51
N ALA A 61 -0.74 0.44 -1.19
CA ALA A 61 -0.92 -0.91 -1.70
C ALA A 61 -0.99 -0.94 -3.23
N HIS A 62 -1.81 -0.10 -3.85
CA HIS A 62 -1.92 -0.01 -5.31
C HIS A 62 -0.61 0.43 -5.98
N ALA A 63 0.13 1.35 -5.36
CA ALA A 63 1.38 1.86 -5.92
C ALA A 63 2.54 0.83 -5.85
N ASN A 64 2.54 -0.01 -4.80
CA ASN A 64 3.69 -0.85 -4.47
C ASN A 64 3.41 -2.34 -4.67
N LEU A 65 2.29 -2.92 -4.22
CA LEU A 65 2.11 -4.39 -4.17
C LEU A 65 2.20 -5.09 -5.53
N ALA A 66 1.83 -4.40 -6.61
CA ALA A 66 1.96 -4.91 -7.97
C ALA A 66 3.41 -4.91 -8.51
N ARG A 67 4.37 -4.30 -7.81
CA ARG A 67 5.78 -4.29 -8.21
C ARG A 67 6.43 -5.62 -7.87
N ARG A 68 7.25 -6.12 -8.82
CA ARG A 68 7.94 -7.41 -8.73
C ARG A 68 8.83 -7.58 -7.48
N THR A 69 9.29 -6.46 -6.90
CA THR A 69 10.33 -6.43 -5.87
C THR A 69 9.83 -6.08 -4.46
N VAL A 70 8.52 -5.94 -4.24
CA VAL A 70 8.03 -5.62 -2.89
C VAL A 70 8.30 -6.77 -1.93
N GLY A 71 9.08 -6.47 -0.90
CA GLY A 71 9.46 -7.41 0.15
C GLY A 71 8.27 -7.83 1.02
N ARG A 72 8.37 -9.02 1.62
CA ARG A 72 7.33 -9.57 2.50
C ARG A 72 6.96 -8.63 3.65
N GLU A 73 7.92 -7.86 4.15
CA GLU A 73 7.72 -6.94 5.28
C GLU A 73 6.79 -5.79 4.92
N GLU A 74 6.97 -5.15 3.77
CA GLU A 74 6.10 -4.06 3.32
C GLU A 74 4.68 -4.56 3.06
N LYS A 75 4.53 -5.78 2.50
CA LYS A 75 3.20 -6.41 2.35
C LYS A 75 2.52 -6.62 3.70
N ARG A 76 3.29 -7.10 4.69
CA ARG A 76 2.81 -7.33 6.06
C ARG A 76 2.39 -6.02 6.73
N GLU A 77 3.18 -4.97 6.59
CA GLU A 77 2.88 -3.65 7.14
C GLU A 77 1.55 -3.11 6.59
N ILE A 78 1.35 -3.15 5.28
CA ILE A 78 0.11 -2.69 4.64
C ILE A 78 -1.10 -3.47 5.16
N ILE A 79 -1.01 -4.81 5.17
CA ILE A 79 -2.12 -5.68 5.60
C ILE A 79 -2.45 -5.45 7.09
N ASN A 80 -1.44 -5.37 7.95
CA ASN A 80 -1.64 -5.21 9.38
C ASN A 80 -2.23 -3.84 9.75
N ASN A 81 -1.79 -2.77 9.09
CA ASN A 81 -2.34 -1.43 9.35
C ASN A 81 -3.80 -1.34 8.90
N LEU A 82 -4.16 -1.93 7.75
CA LEU A 82 -5.56 -2.01 7.33
C LEU A 82 -6.39 -2.86 8.30
N ALA A 83 -5.87 -4.01 8.74
CA ALA A 83 -6.56 -4.86 9.70
C ALA A 83 -6.84 -4.13 11.02
N LYS A 84 -5.87 -3.37 11.53
CA LYS A 84 -6.03 -2.54 12.73
C LYS A 84 -7.09 -1.46 12.55
N ILE A 85 -7.10 -0.77 11.42
CA ILE A 85 -8.11 0.25 11.12
C ILE A 85 -9.51 -0.38 11.13
N TYR A 86 -9.68 -1.55 10.51
CA TYR A 86 -10.99 -2.23 10.49
C TYR A 86 -11.41 -2.77 11.85
N GLU A 87 -10.47 -3.24 12.66
CA GLU A 87 -10.72 -3.59 14.05
C GLU A 87 -11.21 -2.38 14.87
N GLU A 88 -10.56 -1.21 14.72
CA GLU A 88 -10.97 0.05 15.35
C GLU A 88 -12.34 0.55 14.86
N GLN A 89 -12.73 0.22 13.62
CA GLN A 89 -14.07 0.47 13.08
C GLN A 89 -15.13 -0.53 13.59
N GLY A 90 -14.73 -1.53 14.40
CA GLY A 90 -15.62 -2.48 15.05
C GLY A 90 -15.86 -3.78 14.27
N LEU A 91 -15.09 -4.05 13.21
CA LEU A 91 -15.17 -5.34 12.53
C LEU A 91 -14.57 -6.43 13.41
N ILE A 92 -15.19 -7.61 13.38
CA ILE A 92 -14.81 -8.73 14.24
C ILE A 92 -14.30 -9.93 13.46
N VAL A 93 -13.48 -10.72 14.13
CA VAL A 93 -13.27 -12.12 13.74
C VAL A 93 -14.43 -12.91 14.33
N ALA A 94 -15.30 -13.48 13.48
CA ALA A 94 -16.42 -14.27 13.96
C ALA A 94 -15.89 -15.47 14.76
N ARG A 95 -16.51 -15.68 15.93
CA ARG A 95 -16.15 -16.77 16.85
C ARG A 95 -16.78 -18.10 16.45
N GLU A 96 -17.74 -18.06 15.54
CA GLU A 96 -18.50 -19.22 15.09
C GLU A 96 -18.22 -19.50 13.62
N SER A 97 -18.12 -20.79 13.32
CA SER A 97 -17.81 -21.27 11.98
C SER A 97 -19.09 -21.37 11.13
N ILE A 98 -19.07 -20.80 9.94
CA ILE A 98 -20.12 -20.97 8.94
C ILE A 98 -19.83 -22.20 8.09
N ALA A 99 -20.84 -23.03 7.87
CA ALA A 99 -20.75 -24.17 6.97
C ALA A 99 -21.04 -23.72 5.52
N VAL A 100 -20.05 -23.88 4.63
CA VAL A 100 -20.18 -23.64 3.19
C VAL A 100 -19.76 -24.91 2.46
N ASN A 101 -20.66 -25.50 1.68
CA ASN A 101 -20.42 -26.76 0.93
C ASN A 101 -19.82 -27.89 1.79
N GLY A 102 -20.31 -28.05 3.03
CA GLY A 102 -19.84 -29.08 3.96
C GLY A 102 -18.48 -28.81 4.62
N ARG A 103 -17.88 -27.63 4.41
CA ARG A 103 -16.66 -27.18 5.09
C ARG A 103 -16.98 -26.04 6.05
N SER A 104 -16.38 -26.08 7.24
CA SER A 104 -16.56 -25.04 8.26
C SER A 104 -15.47 -23.98 8.13
N TYR A 105 -15.88 -22.70 8.06
CA TYR A 105 -14.97 -21.56 7.97
C TYR A 105 -15.28 -20.55 9.07
N LEU A 106 -14.27 -19.99 9.71
CA LEU A 106 -14.47 -18.80 10.53
C LEU A 106 -14.66 -17.60 9.60
N LYS A 107 -15.79 -16.90 9.71
CA LYS A 107 -15.95 -15.63 9.01
C LYS A 107 -14.99 -14.63 9.64
N ASN A 108 -14.11 -14.01 8.85
CA ASN A 108 -13.25 -12.96 9.36
C ASN A 108 -13.56 -11.69 8.59
N GLU A 109 -14.38 -10.84 9.18
CA GLU A 109 -14.86 -9.61 8.53
C GLU A 109 -13.70 -8.66 8.27
N ILE A 110 -12.69 -8.65 9.14
CA ILE A 110 -11.45 -7.90 8.94
C ILE A 110 -10.73 -8.42 7.69
N THR A 111 -10.57 -9.75 7.54
CA THR A 111 -9.95 -10.33 6.34
C THR A 111 -10.74 -10.00 5.08
N GLU A 112 -12.07 -10.10 5.13
CA GLU A 112 -12.94 -9.76 3.99
C GLU A 112 -12.81 -8.27 3.61
N ALA A 113 -12.79 -7.38 4.59
CA ALA A 113 -12.60 -5.95 4.39
C ALA A 113 -11.22 -5.63 3.80
N VAL A 114 -10.14 -6.22 4.33
CA VAL A 114 -8.78 -6.06 3.77
C VAL A 114 -8.72 -6.55 2.32
N ILE A 115 -9.28 -7.73 2.01
CA ILE A 115 -9.31 -8.25 0.63
C ILE A 115 -10.11 -7.32 -0.29
N GLY A 116 -11.27 -6.83 0.18
CA GLY A 116 -12.10 -5.89 -0.56
C GLY A 116 -11.39 -4.57 -0.86
N ALA A 117 -10.73 -4.01 0.14
CA ALA A 117 -9.98 -2.76 0.04
C ALA A 117 -8.76 -2.86 -0.87
N LEU A 118 -8.13 -4.03 -0.91
CA LEU A 118 -6.97 -4.30 -1.75
C LEU A 118 -7.33 -4.85 -3.15
N LYS A 119 -8.63 -4.92 -3.47
CA LYS A 119 -9.08 -5.40 -4.78
C LYS A 119 -8.50 -4.51 -5.90
N GLY A 120 -7.73 -5.12 -6.79
CA GLY A 120 -7.02 -4.41 -7.86
C GLY A 120 -5.62 -3.89 -7.51
N ALA A 121 -5.20 -3.94 -6.23
CA ALA A 121 -3.80 -3.76 -5.82
C ALA A 121 -3.02 -5.09 -5.90
N ILE A 122 -3.73 -6.19 -5.69
CA ILE A 122 -3.25 -7.57 -5.77
C ILE A 122 -4.01 -8.24 -6.93
N GLY A 123 -3.28 -8.78 -7.89
CA GLY A 123 -3.84 -9.59 -8.97
C GLY A 123 -4.30 -10.93 -8.42
N ILE A 124 -5.48 -10.96 -7.80
CA ILE A 124 -6.19 -12.16 -7.34
C ILE A 124 -7.43 -12.34 -8.22
#